data_AF-F3GAM9-F1
#
_entry.id   AF-F3GAM9-F1
#
_cell.length_a   1.000
_cell.length_b   1.000
_cell.length_c   1.000
_cell.angle_alpha   90.00
_cell.angle_beta   90.00
_cell.angle_gamma   90.00
#
_symmetry.space_group_name_H-M   'P 1'
#
loop_
_entity.id
_entity.type
_entity.pdbx_description
1 polymer ?
#
loop_
_entity_poly.entity_id
_entity_poly.type
_entity_poly.pdbx_seq_one_letter_code
_entity_poly.pdbx_strand_id
1 'polypeptide(L)'
;MTKFLIGFTYHEPERWALFQKGIIEDCESSTGIYVEAATAGEAIAWAERIAEELLRASNSDHNLDWKSLGYECWVVDDPIDSDWSHCLAYFQSVEIGAFPDFVNMGASAYGKWAEDNGIFPTQSCEPR
;
A
#
# COMPACT_ATOMS: atom_id res chain seq x y z
N MET A 1 1.28 20.49 11.13
CA MET A 1 1.18 19.02 11.24
C MET A 1 2.41 18.42 10.59
N THR A 2 2.76 17.19 10.95
CA THR A 2 3.89 16.47 10.36
C THR A 2 3.34 15.49 9.32
N LYS A 3 4.06 15.32 8.21
CA LYS A 3 3.69 14.39 7.14
C LYS A 3 4.50 13.11 7.33
N PHE A 4 3.82 12.00 7.63
CA PHE A 4 4.42 10.69 7.83
C PHE A 4 4.16 9.82 6.59
N LEU A 5 5.17 9.11 6.10
CA LEU A 5 4.95 8.05 5.12
C LEU A 5 4.64 6.75 5.89
N ILE A 6 3.46 6.19 5.63
CA ILE A 6 3.04 4.92 6.21
C ILE A 6 2.99 3.89 5.10
N GLY A 7 3.72 2.79 5.28
CA GLY A 7 3.59 1.59 4.46
C GLY A 7 2.56 0.65 5.04
N PHE A 8 1.88 -0.10 4.17
CA PHE A 8 0.93 -1.12 4.60
C PHE A 8 0.78 -2.26 3.61
N THR A 9 0.39 -3.42 4.13
CA THR A 9 0.19 -4.65 3.37
C THR A 9 -1.28 -4.83 2.98
N TYR A 10 -1.51 -5.30 1.75
CA TYR A 10 -2.80 -5.71 1.22
C TYR A 10 -2.60 -6.79 0.15
N HIS A 11 -3.68 -7.27 -0.47
CA HIS A 11 -3.60 -8.12 -1.66
C HIS A 11 -4.59 -7.68 -2.73
N GLU A 12 -4.27 -8.01 -3.97
CA GLU A 12 -5.16 -7.87 -5.12
C GLU A 12 -5.80 -9.23 -5.48
N PRO A 13 -7.02 -9.24 -6.06
CA PRO A 13 -7.80 -10.45 -6.27
C PRO A 13 -7.08 -11.46 -7.18
N GLU A 14 -6.30 -11.02 -8.16
CA GLU A 14 -5.54 -11.89 -9.05
C GLU A 14 -4.47 -12.67 -8.29
N ARG A 15 -3.68 -12.01 -7.43
CA ARG A 15 -2.65 -12.68 -6.62
C ARG A 15 -3.28 -13.60 -5.59
N TRP A 16 -4.36 -13.15 -4.95
CA TRP A 16 -5.11 -13.98 -4.01
C TRP A 16 -5.62 -15.27 -4.66
N ALA A 17 -6.19 -15.18 -5.86
CA ALA A 17 -6.67 -16.35 -6.60
C ALA A 17 -5.56 -17.34 -6.98
N LEU A 18 -4.33 -16.86 -7.23
CA LEU A 18 -3.17 -17.71 -7.50
C LEU A 18 -2.66 -18.40 -6.22
N PHE A 19 -2.62 -17.66 -5.11
CA PHE A 19 -2.25 -18.19 -3.80
C PHE A 19 -3.22 -19.29 -3.33
N GLN A 20 -4.53 -19.06 -3.46
CA GLN A 20 -5.54 -20.07 -3.13
C GLN A 20 -5.43 -21.36 -3.97
N LYS A 21 -4.83 -21.28 -5.16
CA LYS A 21 -4.55 -22.44 -6.03
C LYS A 21 -3.21 -23.10 -5.72
N GLY A 22 -2.43 -22.57 -4.78
CA GLY A 22 -1.07 -23.02 -4.48
C GLY A 22 -0.08 -22.80 -5.62
N ILE A 23 -0.35 -21.84 -6.52
CA ILE A 23 0.53 -21.52 -7.65
C ILE A 23 1.68 -20.61 -7.22
N ILE A 24 1.42 -19.73 -6.25
CA ILE A 24 2.39 -18.84 -5.62
C ILE A 24 2.35 -19.04 -4.11
N GLU A 25 3.48 -18.77 -3.45
CA GLU A 25 3.61 -18.90 -1.99
C GLU A 25 3.09 -17.66 -1.26
N ASP A 26 3.20 -16.48 -1.87
CA ASP A 26 2.78 -15.20 -1.28
C ASP A 26 1.81 -14.43 -2.20
N CYS A 27 0.78 -13.85 -1.61
CA CYS A 27 -0.22 -13.01 -2.27
C CYS A 27 -0.06 -11.52 -1.96
N GLU A 28 0.72 -11.23 -0.92
CA GLU A 28 0.89 -9.94 -0.30
C GLU A 28 1.54 -8.96 -1.25
N SER A 29 1.03 -7.74 -1.22
CA SER A 29 1.58 -6.57 -1.87
C SER A 29 1.67 -5.46 -0.84
N SER A 30 2.58 -4.52 -1.06
CA SER A 30 2.74 -3.37 -0.18
C SER A 30 2.59 -2.08 -0.96
N THR A 31 2.02 -1.07 -0.32
CA THR A 31 1.92 0.29 -0.87
C THR A 31 2.06 1.32 0.25
N GLY A 32 2.20 2.58 -0.14
CA GLY A 32 2.45 3.69 0.77
C GLY A 32 1.41 4.79 0.66
N ILE A 33 1.22 5.51 1.76
CA ILE A 33 0.42 6.74 1.81
C ILE A 33 1.10 7.75 2.72
N TYR A 34 1.12 9.01 2.31
CA TYR A 34 1.47 10.08 3.22
C TYR A 34 0.26 10.53 4.02
N VAL A 35 0.40 10.58 5.34
CA VAL A 35 -0.64 11.06 6.27
C VAL A 35 -0.14 12.28 7.03
N GLU A 36 -0.89 13.37 6.96
CA GLU A 36 -0.67 14.55 7.80
C GLU A 36 -1.32 14.33 9.16
N ALA A 37 -0.49 14.26 10.21
CA ALA A 37 -0.92 13.97 11.58
C ALA A 37 -0.05 14.72 12.62
N ALA A 38 -0.47 14.71 13.89
CA ALA A 38 0.36 15.26 14.97
C ALA A 38 1.42 14.25 15.43
N THR A 39 1.13 12.96 15.34
CA THR A 39 2.06 11.88 15.73
C THR A 39 2.08 10.74 14.71
N ALA A 40 3.16 9.96 14.71
CA ALA A 40 3.27 8.76 13.89
C ALA A 40 2.19 7.70 14.24
N GLY A 41 1.81 7.60 15.52
CA GLY A 41 0.74 6.69 15.96
C GLY A 41 -0.63 7.07 15.40
N GLU A 42 -0.94 8.37 15.32
CA GLU A 42 -2.16 8.83 14.65
C GLU A 42 -2.14 8.54 13.14
N ALA A 43 -0.99 8.74 12.50
CA ALA A 43 -0.80 8.43 11.09
C ALA A 43 -0.99 6.93 10.82
N ILE A 44 -0.40 6.05 11.63
CA ILE A 44 -0.61 4.60 11.55
C ILE A 44 -2.09 4.27 11.72
N ALA A 45 -2.74 4.77 12.78
CA ALA A 45 -4.15 4.46 13.06
C ALA A 45 -5.09 4.86 11.91
N TRP A 46 -4.78 5.93 11.19
CA TRP A 46 -5.53 6.31 10.00
C TRP A 46 -5.17 5.45 8.78
N ALA A 47 -3.89 5.15 8.58
CA ALA A 47 -3.44 4.26 7.53
C ALA A 47 -4.02 2.84 7.64
N GLU A 48 -4.21 2.31 8.87
CA GLU A 48 -4.93 1.04 9.10
C GLU A 48 -6.33 1.04 8.46
N ARG A 49 -7.04 2.17 8.57
CA ARG A 49 -8.38 2.32 7.97
C ARG A 49 -8.30 2.43 6.46
N ILE A 50 -7.29 3.13 5.93
CA ILE A 50 -7.04 3.23 4.49
C ILE A 50 -6.70 1.84 3.92
N ALA A 51 -5.85 1.08 4.60
CA ALA A 51 -5.43 -0.26 4.19
C ALA A 51 -6.63 -1.22 4.11
N GLU A 52 -7.48 -1.22 5.12
CA GLU A 52 -8.72 -2.01 5.13
C GLU A 52 -9.65 -1.65 3.96
N GLU A 53 -9.86 -0.35 3.73
CA GLU A 53 -10.75 0.10 2.64
C GLU A 53 -10.15 -0.14 1.25
N LEU A 54 -8.82 -0.02 1.08
CA LEU A 54 -8.15 -0.37 -0.16
C LEU A 54 -8.29 -1.88 -0.44
N LEU A 55 -8.09 -2.72 0.58
CA LEU A 55 -8.25 -4.16 0.48
C LEU A 55 -9.68 -4.51 0.02
N ARG A 56 -10.69 -3.94 0.67
CA ARG A 56 -12.11 -4.13 0.32
C ARG A 56 -12.43 -3.65 -1.09
N ALA A 57 -11.96 -2.46 -1.46
CA ALA A 57 -12.18 -1.87 -2.78
C ALA A 57 -11.55 -2.73 -3.89
N SER A 58 -10.30 -3.16 -3.70
CA SER A 58 -9.54 -3.96 -4.66
C SER A 58 -10.20 -5.32 -4.93
N ASN A 59 -10.80 -5.92 -3.89
CA ASN A 59 -11.43 -7.23 -3.98
C ASN A 59 -12.94 -7.17 -4.21
N SER A 60 -13.53 -5.97 -4.24
CA SER A 60 -14.99 -5.77 -4.25
C SER A 60 -15.71 -6.56 -3.14
N ASP A 61 -15.09 -6.67 -1.96
CA ASP A 61 -15.63 -7.41 -0.81
C ASP A 61 -15.50 -6.58 0.47
N HIS A 62 -16.64 -6.10 0.97
CA HIS A 62 -16.72 -5.28 2.18
C HIS A 62 -16.52 -6.08 3.49
N ASN A 63 -16.48 -7.41 3.44
CA ASN A 63 -16.32 -8.25 4.64
C ASN A 63 -14.85 -8.58 4.93
N LEU A 64 -13.93 -8.18 4.07
CA LEU A 64 -12.51 -8.39 4.32
C LEU A 64 -12.06 -7.60 5.57
N ASP A 65 -11.27 -8.28 6.38
CA ASP A 65 -10.63 -7.77 7.59
C ASP A 65 -9.13 -8.04 7.47
N TRP A 66 -8.36 -6.97 7.26
CA TRP A 66 -6.92 -7.03 7.09
C TRP A 66 -6.20 -7.58 8.33
N LYS A 67 -6.74 -7.38 9.54
CA LYS A 67 -6.12 -7.90 10.78
C LYS A 67 -6.22 -9.42 10.85
N SER A 68 -7.34 -9.99 10.41
CA SER A 68 -7.51 -11.45 10.36
C SER A 68 -6.54 -12.14 9.38
N LEU A 69 -6.05 -11.39 8.39
CA LEU A 69 -5.08 -11.84 7.39
C LEU A 69 -3.61 -11.66 7.84
N GLY A 70 -3.38 -11.08 9.03
CA GLY A 70 -2.02 -10.83 9.51
C GLY A 70 -1.29 -9.68 8.81
N TYR A 71 -2.02 -8.78 8.15
CA TYR A 71 -1.43 -7.61 7.48
C TYR A 71 -1.05 -6.54 8.50
N GLU A 72 -0.11 -5.68 8.11
CA GLU A 72 0.50 -4.69 8.99
C GLU A 72 0.59 -3.30 8.35
N CYS A 73 0.70 -2.28 9.20
CA CYS A 73 1.02 -0.90 8.84
C CYS A 73 2.27 -0.47 9.63
N TRP A 74 3.20 0.22 8.97
CA TRP A 74 4.45 0.67 9.59
C TRP A 74 4.84 2.06 9.11
N VAL A 75 5.57 2.79 9.95
CA VAL A 75 6.15 4.08 9.58
C VAL A 75 7.41 3.83 8.77
N VAL A 76 7.57 4.57 7.67
CA VAL A 76 8.82 4.62 6.92
C VAL A 76 9.61 5.84 7.43
N ASP A 77 10.59 5.61 8.30
CA ASP A 77 11.31 6.67 9.01
C ASP A 77 12.13 7.58 8.07
N ASP A 78 12.87 7.00 7.11
CA ASP A 78 13.70 7.72 6.14
C ASP A 78 13.31 7.33 4.69
N PRO A 79 12.25 7.94 4.12
CA PRO A 79 11.73 7.54 2.81
C PRO A 79 12.76 7.61 1.67
N ILE A 80 13.66 8.59 1.71
CA ILE A 80 14.69 8.79 0.67
C ILE A 80 15.75 7.68 0.69
N ASP A 81 16.02 7.09 1.85
CA ASP A 81 17.01 6.03 2.02
C ASP A 81 16.37 4.63 2.05
N SER A 82 15.05 4.55 1.85
CA SER A 82 14.28 3.30 1.79
C SER A 82 14.29 2.69 0.39
N ASP A 83 13.87 1.42 0.30
CA ASP A 83 13.60 0.74 -0.97
C ASP A 83 12.50 1.45 -1.79
N TRP A 84 11.70 2.33 -1.18
CA TRP A 84 10.64 3.08 -1.85
C TRP A 84 11.09 4.45 -2.38
N SER A 85 12.37 4.80 -2.23
CA SER A 85 12.94 6.06 -2.71
C SER A 85 12.63 6.37 -4.18
N HIS A 86 12.55 5.35 -5.02
CA HIS A 86 12.23 5.45 -6.44
C HIS A 86 10.75 5.77 -6.73
N CYS A 87 9.83 5.50 -5.80
CA CYS A 87 8.39 5.64 -6.00
C CYS A 87 7.71 6.62 -5.03
N LEU A 88 8.47 7.43 -4.28
CA LEU A 88 7.89 8.40 -3.32
C LEU A 88 6.89 9.37 -3.96
N ALA A 89 7.10 9.75 -5.22
CA ALA A 89 6.21 10.66 -5.95
C ALA A 89 4.90 9.99 -6.45
N TYR A 90 4.78 8.67 -6.34
CA TYR A 90 3.54 7.94 -6.60
C TYR A 90 2.57 8.06 -5.42
N PHE A 91 3.08 8.03 -4.19
CA PHE A 91 2.23 7.97 -3.01
C PHE A 91 1.39 9.24 -2.83
N GLN A 92 0.09 9.04 -2.64
CA GLN A 92 -0.85 10.13 -2.38
C GLN A 92 -0.62 10.72 -0.98
N SER A 93 -1.18 11.91 -0.75
CA SER A 93 -1.09 12.63 0.52
C SER A 93 -2.49 12.97 1.01
N VAL A 94 -2.78 12.64 2.27
CA VAL A 94 -4.09 12.88 2.88
C VAL A 94 -3.95 13.42 4.30
N GLU A 95 -4.99 14.13 4.75
CA GLU A 95 -5.18 14.48 6.16
C GLU A 95 -5.96 13.36 6.88
N ILE A 96 -5.85 13.30 8.22
CA ILE A 96 -6.69 12.41 9.03
C ILE A 96 -8.18 12.65 8.72
N GLY A 97 -8.92 11.58 8.44
CA GLY A 97 -10.35 11.64 8.12
C GLY A 97 -10.67 11.75 6.63
N ALA A 98 -9.67 12.01 5.78
CA ALA A 98 -9.82 12.00 4.32
C ALA A 98 -9.28 10.70 3.73
N PHE A 99 -10.09 10.05 2.89
CA PHE A 99 -9.65 8.89 2.12
C PHE A 99 -8.89 9.32 0.87
N PRO A 100 -7.86 8.56 0.45
CA PRO A 100 -7.22 8.75 -0.84
C PRO A 100 -8.12 8.26 -1.98
N ASP A 101 -7.67 8.50 -3.21
CA ASP A 101 -8.28 7.86 -4.38
C ASP A 101 -7.76 6.44 -4.53
N PHE A 102 -8.54 5.46 -4.04
CA PHE A 102 -8.16 4.03 -4.07
C PHE A 102 -7.91 3.48 -5.47
N VAL A 103 -8.52 4.05 -6.51
CA VAL A 103 -8.29 3.61 -7.91
C VAL A 103 -6.84 3.88 -8.31
N ASN A 104 -6.24 4.94 -7.77
CA ASN A 104 -4.88 5.38 -8.05
C ASN A 104 -3.87 4.92 -6.98
N MET A 105 -4.11 3.79 -6.32
CA MET A 105 -3.21 3.21 -5.32
C MET A 105 -2.75 1.77 -5.62
N GLY A 106 -3.54 1.00 -6.37
CA GLY A 106 -3.26 -0.41 -6.68
C GLY A 106 -2.04 -0.63 -7.59
N ALA A 107 -1.64 -1.89 -7.76
CA ALA A 107 -0.49 -2.28 -8.58
C ALA A 107 -0.64 -1.86 -10.05
N SER A 108 -1.88 -1.91 -10.59
CA SER A 108 -2.18 -1.44 -11.95
C SER A 108 -1.91 0.07 -12.12
N ALA A 109 -2.28 0.89 -11.12
CA ALA A 109 -2.03 2.33 -11.14
C ALA A 109 -0.53 2.63 -11.00
N TYR A 110 0.16 1.89 -10.14
CA TYR A 110 1.61 1.98 -9.99
C TYR A 110 2.33 1.63 -11.30
N GLY A 111 1.96 0.52 -11.96
CA GLY A 111 2.56 0.10 -13.23
C GLY A 111 2.45 1.18 -14.30
N LYS A 112 1.27 1.79 -14.44
CA LYS A 112 1.07 2.91 -15.36
C LYS A 112 1.93 4.13 -15.00
N TRP A 113 1.94 4.53 -13.73
CA TRP A 113 2.74 5.66 -13.26
C TRP A 113 4.24 5.41 -13.50
N ALA A 114 4.71 4.18 -13.25
CA ALA A 114 6.09 3.79 -13.38
C ALA A 114 6.56 3.87 -14.85
N GLU A 115 5.75 3.36 -15.78
CA GLU A 115 5.98 3.51 -17.23
C GLU A 115 6.05 4.99 -17.65
N ASP A 116 5.07 5.80 -17.22
CA ASP A 116 4.99 7.23 -17.56
C ASP A 116 6.20 8.03 -17.01
N ASN A 117 6.87 7.55 -15.96
CA ASN A 117 8.01 8.20 -15.31
C ASN A 117 9.36 7.52 -15.60
N GLY A 118 9.41 6.52 -16.49
CA GLY A 118 10.65 5.79 -16.80
C GLY A 118 11.22 4.99 -15.63
N ILE A 119 10.39 4.70 -14.63
CA ILE A 119 10.68 3.78 -13.55
C ILE A 119 10.40 2.39 -14.11
N PHE A 120 11.42 1.73 -14.64
CA PHE A 120 11.27 0.32 -14.99
C PHE A 120 11.13 -0.45 -13.68
N PRO A 121 10.08 -1.26 -13.47
CA PRO A 121 10.12 -2.22 -12.39
C PRO A 121 11.30 -3.15 -12.68
N THR A 122 12.43 -2.90 -12.01
CA THR A 122 13.47 -3.91 -11.89
C THR A 122 12.76 -5.13 -11.33
N GLN A 123 12.82 -6.24 -12.08
CA GLN A 123 12.30 -7.56 -11.74
C GLN A 123 11.89 -7.64 -10.28
N SER A 124 10.57 -7.74 -10.04
CA SER A 124 9.96 -8.24 -8.81
C SER A 124 10.93 -8.29 -7.63
N CYS A 125 10.84 -7.32 -6.72
CA CYS A 125 11.35 -7.48 -5.36
C CYS A 125 10.64 -8.69 -4.75
N GLU A 126 11.14 -9.90 -5.04
CA GLU A 126 10.82 -11.11 -4.33
C GLU A 126 11.50 -11.01 -2.97
N PRO A 127 10.76 -11.07 -1.85
CA PRO A 127 11.40 -11.26 -0.56
C PRO A 127 12.08 -12.63 -0.55
N ARG A 128 13.30 -12.68 -0.03
CA ARG A 128 14.00 -13.93 0.26
C ARG A 128 13.37 -14.65 1.45
#